data_AF-A0A948QDK2-F1
#
_entry.id   AF-A0A948QDK2-F1
#
_cell.length_a   1.000
_cell.length_b   1.000
_cell.length_c   1.000
_cell.angle_alpha   90.00
_cell.angle_beta   90.00
_cell.angle_gamma   90.00
#
_symmetry.space_group_name_H-M   'P 1'
#
loop_
_entity.id
_entity.type
_entity.pdbx_description
1 polymer ?
#
loop_
_entity_poly.entity_id
_entity_poly.type
_entity_poly.pdbx_seq_one_letter_code
_entity_poly.pdbx_strand_id
1 'polypeptide(L)'
;MGEGETIEEVDEEEVLTDEFHRWEPSALVVYKGDTVKLEVSNPRSKVHSLVLPDFGVVTPELEPRGGTATVEFVADKAGVFQYACGVPYDREGGALDCDLDHQRQVGYLIVLNR
;
A
#
# COMPACT_ATOMS: atom_id res chain seq x y z
N MET A 1 -0.85 1.46 6.11
CA MET A 1 -0.01 0.29 5.80
C MET A 1 0.28 -0.47 7.09
N GLY A 2 0.25 -1.80 7.04
CA GLY A 2 0.50 -2.70 8.15
C GLY A 2 1.72 -3.58 7.92
N GLU A 3 2.14 -4.24 8.99
CA GLU A 3 3.30 -5.14 9.06
C GLU A 3 2.87 -6.44 9.75
N GLY A 4 3.48 -7.55 9.36
CA GLY A 4 3.39 -8.83 10.05
C GLY A 4 4.78 -9.42 10.22
N GLU A 5 5.01 -10.03 11.37
CA GLU A 5 6.30 -10.59 11.77
C GLU A 5 6.20 -12.11 11.94
N THR A 6 7.28 -12.82 11.62
CA THR A 6 7.46 -14.23 11.99
C THR A 6 8.49 -14.30 13.10
N ILE A 7 8.10 -14.92 14.22
CA ILE A 7 8.95 -15.09 15.40
C ILE A 7 9.19 -16.58 15.58
N GLU A 8 10.45 -16.99 15.70
CA GLU A 8 10.84 -18.35 16.05
C GLU A 8 11.57 -18.37 17.40
N GLU A 9 11.33 -19.39 18.22
CA GLU A 9 12.12 -19.61 19.43
C GLU A 9 13.39 -20.40 19.11
N VAL A 10 14.56 -19.79 19.36
CA VAL A 10 15.88 -20.41 19.19
C VAL A 10 16.62 -20.30 20.52
N ASP A 11 17.03 -21.44 21.09
CA ASP A 11 17.71 -21.52 22.39
C ASP A 11 16.98 -20.76 23.53
N GLU A 12 15.65 -20.89 23.60
CA GLU A 12 14.77 -20.20 24.57
C GLU A 12 14.67 -18.66 24.38
N GLU A 13 15.14 -18.12 23.25
CA GLU A 13 14.96 -16.71 22.88
C GLU A 13 14.02 -16.55 21.68
N GLU A 14 13.12 -15.56 21.73
CA GLU A 14 12.30 -15.16 20.58
C GLU A 14 13.16 -14.39 19.57
N VAL A 15 13.29 -14.93 18.36
CA VAL A 15 14.05 -14.36 17.26
C VAL A 15 13.09 -13.97 16.15
N LEU A 16 13.13 -12.71 15.73
CA LEU A 16 12.44 -12.24 14.51
C LEU A 16 13.16 -12.83 13.30
N THR A 17 12.44 -13.61 12.49
CA THR A 17 13.00 -14.30 11.32
C THR A 17 12.53 -13.74 10.00
N ASP A 18 11.35 -13.11 9.96
CA ASP A 18 10.81 -12.49 8.75
C ASP A 18 9.85 -11.33 9.07
N GLU A 19 9.82 -10.33 8.19
CA GLU A 19 8.94 -9.15 8.27
C GLU A 19 8.27 -8.93 6.91
N PHE A 20 6.95 -8.79 6.91
CA PHE A 20 6.15 -8.62 5.71
C PHE A 20 5.26 -7.38 5.78
N HIS A 21 5.20 -6.65 4.69
CA HIS A 21 4.48 -5.38 4.59
C HIS A 21 3.23 -5.51 3.71
N ARG A 22 2.17 -4.81 4.10
CA ARG A 22 0.93 -4.76 3.31
C ARG A 22 0.22 -3.42 3.40
N TRP A 23 -0.62 -3.15 2.40
CA TRP A 23 -1.66 -2.13 2.54
C TRP A 23 -2.69 -2.56 3.59
N GLU A 24 -3.17 -1.59 4.37
CA GLU A 24 -4.19 -1.82 5.39
C GLU A 24 -5.29 -0.76 5.24
N PRO A 25 -6.51 -1.16 4.83
CA PRO A 25 -6.85 -2.50 4.36
C PRO A 25 -6.14 -2.87 3.04
N SER A 26 -5.99 -4.15 2.78
CA SER A 26 -5.41 -4.66 1.51
C SER A 26 -6.44 -4.77 0.38
N ALA A 27 -7.73 -4.66 0.72
CA ALA A 27 -8.82 -4.59 -0.23
C ALA A 27 -9.83 -3.52 0.17
N LEU A 28 -10.27 -2.74 -0.81
CA LEU A 28 -11.34 -1.75 -0.71
C LEU A 28 -12.49 -2.23 -1.60
N VAL A 29 -13.73 -2.19 -1.10
CA VAL A 29 -14.91 -2.63 -1.86
C VAL A 29 -15.91 -1.49 -1.95
N VAL A 30 -16.30 -1.13 -3.17
CA VAL A 30 -17.24 -0.04 -3.47
C VAL A 30 -18.18 -0.45 -4.61
N TYR A 31 -19.22 0.33 -4.88
CA TYR A 31 -20.07 0.14 -6.05
C TYR A 31 -19.68 1.07 -7.19
N LYS A 32 -19.93 0.61 -8.42
CA LYS A 32 -19.81 1.45 -9.60
C LYS A 32 -20.72 2.69 -9.46
N GLY A 33 -20.13 3.86 -9.70
CA GLY A 33 -20.78 5.17 -9.59
C GLY A 33 -20.63 5.84 -8.22
N ASP A 34 -20.03 5.17 -7.23
CA ASP A 34 -19.72 5.80 -5.95
C ASP A 34 -18.60 6.85 -6.13
N THR A 35 -18.75 7.98 -5.44
CA THR A 35 -17.64 8.91 -5.20
C THR A 35 -16.86 8.43 -3.99
N VAL A 36 -15.60 8.09 -4.20
CA VAL A 36 -14.71 7.51 -3.19
C VAL A 36 -13.71 8.57 -2.75
N LYS A 37 -13.68 8.85 -1.44
CA LYS A 37 -12.64 9.67 -0.79
C LYS A 37 -11.73 8.76 0.01
N LEU A 38 -10.45 8.70 -0.33
CA LEU A 38 -9.44 7.95 0.42
C LEU A 38 -8.55 8.90 1.19
N GLU A 39 -8.36 8.61 2.48
CA GLU A 39 -7.36 9.24 3.32
C GLU A 39 -6.22 8.24 3.49
N VAL A 40 -5.09 8.52 2.85
CA VAL A 40 -3.92 7.65 2.82
C VAL A 40 -2.92 8.16 3.85
N SER A 41 -2.45 7.28 4.73
CA SER A 41 -1.47 7.59 5.76
C SER A 41 -0.25 6.67 5.66
N ASN A 42 0.92 7.24 5.88
CA ASN A 42 2.19 6.56 5.95
C ASN A 42 2.72 6.53 7.40
N PRO A 43 2.43 5.47 8.17
CA PRO A 43 3.01 5.31 9.50
C PRO A 43 4.44 4.74 9.47
N ARG A 44 4.95 4.32 8.29
CA ARG A 44 6.21 3.57 8.15
C ARG A 44 7.43 4.48 8.15
N SER A 45 8.60 3.89 8.30
CA SER A 45 9.89 4.56 8.31
C SER A 45 10.40 4.98 6.93
N LYS A 46 9.82 4.46 5.85
CA LYS A 46 10.19 4.78 4.46
C LYS A 46 9.14 5.69 3.83
N VAL A 47 9.55 6.41 2.78
CA VAL A 47 8.63 7.20 1.96
C VAL A 47 7.74 6.28 1.14
N HIS A 48 6.47 6.63 1.01
CA HIS A 48 5.51 5.88 0.18
C HIS A 48 4.60 6.83 -0.58
N SER A 49 4.01 6.36 -1.65
CA SER A 49 2.87 7.01 -2.30
C SER A 49 1.79 5.96 -2.55
N LEU A 50 0.61 6.37 -2.96
CA LEU A 50 -0.42 5.46 -3.48
C LEU A 50 -0.69 5.82 -4.94
N VAL A 51 -0.58 4.82 -5.80
CA VAL A 51 -1.04 4.89 -7.19
C VAL A 51 -2.17 3.88 -7.41
N LEU A 52 -3.25 4.33 -8.05
CA LEU A 52 -4.33 3.50 -8.56
C LEU A 52 -4.56 3.92 -10.03
N PRO A 53 -3.76 3.34 -10.95
CA PRO A 53 -3.66 3.82 -12.34
C PRO A 53 -4.98 3.81 -13.09
N ASP A 54 -5.82 2.80 -12.82
CA ASP A 54 -7.11 2.62 -13.46
C ASP A 54 -8.09 3.78 -13.27
N PHE A 55 -7.92 4.56 -12.20
CA PHE A 55 -8.73 5.74 -11.90
C PHE A 55 -7.93 7.04 -11.97
N GLY A 56 -6.69 6.99 -12.48
CA GLY A 56 -5.80 8.16 -12.57
C GLY A 56 -5.43 8.75 -11.21
N VAL A 57 -5.53 7.96 -10.14
CA VAL A 57 -5.28 8.41 -8.78
C VAL A 57 -3.80 8.24 -8.45
N VAL A 58 -3.19 9.32 -7.97
CA VAL A 58 -1.82 9.36 -7.46
C VAL A 58 -1.77 10.32 -6.26
N THR A 59 -1.15 9.88 -5.17
CA THR A 59 -0.79 10.80 -4.07
C THR A 59 0.58 11.42 -4.33
N PRO A 60 0.90 12.56 -3.71
CA PRO A 60 2.29 12.94 -3.48
C PRO A 60 3.04 11.84 -2.71
N GLU A 61 4.37 11.96 -2.66
CA GLU A 61 5.18 11.23 -1.70
C GLU A 61 4.73 11.60 -0.27
N LEU A 62 4.49 10.57 0.54
CA LEU A 62 4.07 10.66 1.92
C LEU A 62 5.29 10.48 2.80
N GLU A 63 5.62 11.53 3.54
CA GLU A 63 6.74 11.55 4.46
C GLU A 63 6.71 10.36 5.45
N PRO A 64 7.88 9.81 5.81
CA PRO A 64 7.97 8.80 6.85
C PRO A 64 7.32 9.23 8.17
N ARG A 65 6.77 8.25 8.89
CA ARG A 65 6.28 8.37 10.27
C ARG A 65 5.19 9.44 10.45
N GLY A 66 4.29 9.59 9.49
CA GLY A 66 3.09 10.39 9.65
C GLY A 66 2.59 11.16 8.43
N GLY A 67 3.23 11.04 7.26
CA GLY A 67 2.75 11.68 6.04
C GLY A 67 1.34 11.24 5.66
N THR A 68 0.50 12.17 5.22
CA THR A 68 -0.88 11.90 4.81
C THR A 68 -1.26 12.61 3.52
N ALA A 69 -2.14 12.01 2.73
CA ALA A 69 -2.80 12.68 1.61
C ALA A 69 -4.25 12.22 1.48
N THR A 70 -5.08 13.09 0.90
CA THR A 70 -6.45 12.75 0.52
C THR A 70 -6.57 12.75 -0.99
N VAL A 71 -7.21 11.72 -1.54
CA VAL A 71 -7.56 11.63 -2.96
C VAL A 71 -9.05 11.32 -3.10
N GLU A 72 -9.65 11.83 -4.16
CA GLU A 72 -11.07 11.63 -4.46
C GLU A 72 -11.24 11.26 -5.93
N PHE A 73 -12.08 10.27 -6.20
CA PHE A 73 -12.36 9.79 -7.56
C PHE A 73 -13.75 9.16 -7.64
N VAL A 74 -14.25 8.97 -8.86
CA VAL A 74 -15.49 8.25 -9.11
C VAL A 74 -15.15 6.83 -9.58
N ALA A 75 -15.74 5.82 -8.94
CA ALA A 75 -15.60 4.42 -9.35
C ALA A 75 -16.46 4.14 -10.59
N ASP A 76 -16.11 4.67 -11.76
CA ASP A 76 -16.95 4.69 -12.97
C ASP A 76 -17.01 3.35 -13.75
N LYS A 77 -16.16 2.38 -13.41
CA LYS A 77 -16.09 1.05 -14.02
C LYS A 77 -16.04 -0.06 -12.97
N ALA A 78 -16.78 -1.15 -13.23
CA ALA A 78 -16.76 -2.35 -12.40
C ALA A 78 -15.56 -3.24 -12.74
N GLY A 79 -15.03 -3.95 -11.75
CA GLY A 79 -13.84 -4.80 -11.90
C GLY A 79 -12.99 -4.86 -10.63
N VAL A 80 -11.80 -5.44 -10.77
CA VAL A 80 -10.77 -5.48 -9.73
C VAL A 80 -9.56 -4.72 -10.23
N PHE A 81 -9.13 -3.73 -9.47
CA PHE A 81 -8.10 -2.77 -9.87
C PHE A 81 -7.01 -2.71 -8.81
N GLN A 82 -5.76 -2.81 -9.22
CA GLN A 82 -4.64 -2.84 -8.29
C GLN A 82 -4.22 -1.41 -7.91
N TYR A 83 -3.97 -1.19 -6.63
CA TYR A 83 -3.20 -0.05 -6.14
C TYR A 83 -1.89 -0.52 -5.50
N ALA A 84 -0.87 0.33 -5.55
CA ALA A 84 0.46 0.02 -5.06
C ALA A 84 1.23 1.30 -4.69
N CYS A 85 2.46 1.13 -4.19
CA CYS A 85 3.39 2.24 -4.00
C CYS A 85 3.93 2.71 -5.36
N GLY A 86 3.88 4.01 -5.62
CA GLY A 86 4.39 4.62 -6.86
C GLY A 86 5.84 5.11 -6.77
N VAL A 87 6.48 4.97 -5.61
CA VAL A 87 7.88 5.36 -5.39
C VAL A 87 8.78 4.44 -6.23
N PRO A 88 9.75 4.97 -7.00
CA PRO A 88 10.67 4.16 -7.78
C PRO A 88 11.44 3.18 -6.89
N TYR A 89 11.27 1.89 -7.16
CA TYR A 89 12.00 0.82 -6.50
C TYR A 89 13.19 0.39 -7.35
N ASP A 90 14.38 0.37 -6.75
CA ASP A 90 15.57 -0.21 -7.34
C ASP A 90 16.02 -1.44 -6.53
N ARG A 91 15.88 -2.63 -7.14
CA ARG A 91 16.23 -3.91 -6.53
C ARG A 91 17.74 -4.05 -6.29
N GLU A 92 18.58 -3.30 -6.99
CA GLU A 92 20.04 -3.33 -6.86
C GLU A 92 20.58 -2.33 -5.81
N GLY A 93 19.70 -1.67 -5.05
CA GLY A 93 20.11 -0.80 -3.94
C GLY A 93 20.40 0.65 -4.33
N GLY A 94 19.61 1.20 -5.26
CA GLY A 94 19.62 2.62 -5.60
C GLY A 94 19.08 3.53 -4.49
N ALA A 95 18.84 4.81 -4.82
CA ALA A 95 18.65 5.92 -3.87
C ALA A 95 17.44 5.84 -2.91
N LEU A 96 16.58 4.83 -3.02
CA LEU A 96 15.39 4.65 -2.19
C LEU A 96 15.45 3.27 -1.53
N ASP A 97 15.88 3.26 -0.28
CA ASP A 97 16.02 2.10 0.60
C ASP A 97 14.64 1.52 0.96
N CYS A 98 14.06 0.76 0.02
CA CYS A 98 12.78 0.08 0.16
C CYS A 98 12.97 -1.38 0.58
N ASP A 99 11.99 -1.93 1.30
CA ASP A 99 12.00 -3.34 1.72
C ASP A 99 11.97 -4.31 0.54
N LEU A 100 12.58 -5.49 0.70
CA LEU A 100 12.73 -6.48 -0.38
C LEU A 100 11.39 -7.00 -0.92
N ASP A 101 10.34 -6.91 -0.11
CA ASP A 101 8.98 -7.29 -0.47
C ASP A 101 8.19 -6.17 -1.17
N HIS A 102 8.80 -5.00 -1.45
CA HIS A 102 8.11 -3.84 -2.06
C HIS A 102 7.28 -4.20 -3.30
N GLN A 103 7.79 -5.08 -4.18
CA GLN A 103 7.06 -5.53 -5.37
C GLN A 103 5.77 -6.33 -5.06
N ARG A 104 5.65 -6.85 -3.84
CA ARG A 104 4.50 -7.61 -3.34
C ARG A 104 3.53 -6.75 -2.53
N GLN A 105 3.92 -5.51 -2.17
CA GLN A 105 3.10 -4.57 -1.40
C GLN A 105 2.01 -3.95 -2.31
N VAL A 106 1.02 -4.75 -2.68
CA VAL A 106 -0.13 -4.35 -3.51
C VAL A 106 -1.44 -4.48 -2.73
N GLY A 107 -2.43 -3.69 -3.12
CA GLY A 107 -3.81 -3.83 -2.66
C GLY A 107 -4.78 -3.73 -3.82
N TYR A 108 -6.06 -3.99 -3.56
CA TYR A 108 -7.08 -4.08 -4.60
C TYR A 108 -8.31 -3.24 -4.29
N LEU A 109 -8.71 -2.40 -5.24
CA LEU A 109 -10.04 -1.81 -5.29
C LEU A 109 -10.95 -2.74 -6.09
N ILE A 110 -11.99 -3.24 -5.42
CA ILE A 110 -13.03 -4.08 -6.01
C ILE A 110 -14.26 -3.19 -6.21
N VAL A 111 -14.63 -2.98 -7.47
CA VAL A 111 -15.81 -2.20 -7.85
C VAL A 111 -16.90 -3.15 -8.32
N LEU A 112 -17.95 -3.27 -7.52
CA LEU A 112 -19.09 -4.12 -7.81
C LEU A 112 -20.08 -3.42 -8.75
N ASN A 113 -20.76 -4.20 -9.59
CA ASN A 113 -21.99 -3.72 -10.22
C ASN A 113 -23.09 -3.58 -9.16
N ARG A 114 -24.02 -2.67 -9.41
CA ARG A 114 -25.30 -2.63 -8.70
C ARG A 114 -26.30 -3.56 -9.35
#